data_AF-A0AA38G1Q4-F1
#
_entry.id   AF-A0AA38G1Q4-F1
#
_cell.length_a   1.000
_cell.length_b   1.000
_cell.length_c   1.000
_cell.angle_alpha   90.00
_cell.angle_beta   90.00
_cell.angle_gamma   90.00
#
_symmetry.space_group_name_H-M   'P 1'
#
loop_
_entity.id
_entity.type
_entity.pdbx_description
1 polymer ?
#
loop_
_entity_poly.entity_id
_entity_poly.type
_entity_poly.pdbx_seq_one_letter_code
_entity_poly.pdbx_strand_id
1 'polypeptide(L)' 'VEDYLYKKDLYLPLDEPGQPEMMIDEEWKVLDRKALGSIRLSLAASVASNFIEAKTMVELMKSLESLYETPSALNK' A
#
# COMPACT_ATOMS: atom_id res chain seq x y z
N VAL A 1 -4.21 10.10 0.77
CA VAL A 1 -5.55 10.16 1.43
C VAL A 1 -6.11 8.75 1.59
N GLU A 2 -6.17 7.95 0.53
CA GLU A 2 -6.67 6.56 0.58
C GLU A 2 -5.94 5.66 1.58
N ASP A 3 -4.60 5.68 1.62
CA ASP A 3 -3.80 4.88 2.56
C ASP A 3 -4.16 5.14 4.04
N TYR A 4 -4.56 6.37 4.37
CA TYR A 4 -5.04 6.71 5.72
C TYR A 4 -6.42 6.10 6.04
N LEU A 5 -7.29 5.98 5.04
CA LEU A 5 -8.62 5.38 5.20
C LEU A 5 -8.50 3.88 5.47
N TYR A 6 -7.68 3.16 4.69
CA TYR A 6 -7.42 1.74 4.92
C TYR A 6 -6.76 1.48 6.27
N LYS A 7 -5.82 2.33 6.69
CA LYS A 7 -5.18 2.21 8.02
C LYS A 7 -6.15 2.42 9.18
N LYS A 8 -7.22 3.20 8.97
CA LYS A 8 -8.23 3.53 9.99
C LYS A 8 -9.48 2.66 9.90
N ASP A 9 -9.50 1.68 9.01
CA ASP A 9 -10.70 0.87 8.72
C ASP A 9 -11.89 1.71 8.25
N LEU A 10 -11.62 2.85 7.59
CA LEU A 10 -12.60 3.79 7.04
C LEU A 10 -12.67 3.74 5.51
N TYR A 11 -12.29 2.60 4.92
CA TYR A 11 -12.26 2.43 3.46
C TYR A 11 -13.63 2.08 2.88
N LEU A 12 -14.59 1.67 3.71
CA LEU A 12 -15.97 1.39 3.31
C LEU A 12 -16.87 2.62 3.51
N PRO A 13 -17.91 2.80 2.67
CA PRO A 13 -18.96 3.78 2.91
C PRO A 13 -19.68 3.48 4.24
N LEU A 14 -20.15 4.53 4.92
CA LEU A 14 -20.84 4.40 6.22
C LEU A 14 -22.18 3.65 6.13
N ASP A 15 -22.74 3.49 4.92
CA ASP A 15 -24.12 3.05 4.69
C ASP A 15 -24.26 1.63 4.09
N GLU A 16 -23.21 0.83 3.89
CA GLU A 16 -23.38 -0.50 3.27
C GLU A 16 -24.02 -1.52 4.24
N PRO A 17 -25.29 -1.95 4.00
CA PRO A 17 -25.92 -3.02 4.77
C PRO A 17 -25.76 -4.32 3.98
N GLY A 18 -24.74 -5.11 4.33
CA GLY A 18 -24.53 -6.40 3.68
C GLY A 18 -23.15 -6.96 3.94
N GLN A 19 -23.09 -7.99 4.79
CA GLN A 19 -21.89 -8.76 5.05
C GLN A 19 -21.39 -9.39 3.72
N PRO A 20 -20.11 -9.28 3.37
CA PRO A 20 -19.60 -9.93 2.17
C PRO A 20 -19.52 -11.44 2.43
N GLU A 21 -20.38 -12.22 1.77
CA GLU A 21 -20.41 -13.70 1.80
C GLU A 21 -19.12 -14.36 1.24
N MET A 22 -18.15 -13.57 0.75
CA MET A 22 -16.90 -14.03 0.13
C MET A 22 -15.63 -13.65 0.92
N MET A 23 -15.74 -13.50 2.25
CA MET A 23 -14.72 -12.91 3.16
C MET A 23 -13.24 -13.19 2.86
N ILE A 24 -12.84 -14.39 2.41
CA ILE A 24 -11.43 -14.78 2.41
C ILE A 24 -10.60 -13.96 1.39
N ASP A 25 -11.01 -13.91 0.12
CA ASP A 25 -10.20 -13.25 -0.92
C ASP A 25 -10.23 -11.72 -0.78
N GLU A 26 -11.37 -11.17 -0.36
CA GLU A 26 -11.53 -9.75 -0.06
C GLU A 26 -10.71 -9.32 1.18
N GLU A 27 -10.65 -10.15 2.22
CA GLU A 27 -9.80 -9.90 3.40
C GLU A 27 -8.32 -9.84 3.03
N TRP A 28 -7.85 -10.76 2.17
CA TRP A 28 -6.46 -10.74 1.69
C TRP A 28 -6.15 -9.46 0.91
N LYS A 29 -7.07 -8.99 0.06
CA LYS A 29 -6.92 -7.72 -0.67
C LYS A 29 -6.89 -6.52 0.29
N VAL A 30 -7.73 -6.52 1.31
CA VAL A 30 -7.74 -5.48 2.35
C VAL A 30 -6.43 -5.47 3.12
N LEU A 31 -5.93 -6.65 3.49
CA LEU A 31 -4.65 -6.80 4.19
C LEU A 31 -3.48 -6.28 3.34
N ASP A 32 -3.44 -6.65 2.06
CA ASP A 32 -2.42 -6.16 1.11
C ASP A 32 -2.46 -4.63 0.98
N ARG A 33 -3.66 -4.04 0.85
CA ARG A 33 -3.83 -2.58 0.78
C ARG A 33 -3.41 -1.88 2.08
N LYS A 34 -3.72 -2.45 3.24
CA LYS A 34 -3.28 -1.94 4.56
C LYS A 34 -1.76 -1.97 4.71
N ALA A 35 -1.13 -3.07 4.30
CA ALA A 35 0.32 -3.21 4.33
C ALA A 35 0.98 -2.18 3.40
N LEU A 36 0.48 -2.08 2.17
CA LEU A 36 0.94 -1.13 1.16
C LEU A 36 0.86 0.33 1.67
N GLY A 37 -0.29 0.73 2.20
CA GLY A 37 -0.48 2.06 2.77
C GLY A 37 0.40 2.31 4.00
N SER A 38 0.59 1.32 4.85
CA SER A 38 1.43 1.45 6.05
C SER A 38 2.90 1.71 5.70
N ILE A 39 3.44 1.04 4.68
CA ILE A 39 4.81 1.27 4.22
C ILE A 39 4.94 2.66 3.61
N ARG A 40 4.05 3.04 2.68
CA ARG A 40 4.07 4.37 2.04
C ARG A 40 4.01 5.52 3.04
N LEU A 41 3.17 5.39 4.07
CA LEU A 41 3.04 6.39 5.13
C LEU A 41 4.25 6.46 6.07
N SER A 42 5.10 5.42 6.08
CA SER A 42 6.33 5.38 6.89
C SER A 42 7.56 5.87 6.14
N LEU A 43 7.49 5.97 4.82
CA LEU A 43 8.56 6.47 3.96
C LEU A 43 8.62 8.00 3.96
N ALA A 44 9.82 8.55 3.76
CA ALA A 44 9.97 9.96 3.46
C ALA A 44 9.23 10.31 2.16
N ALA A 45 8.66 11.51 2.08
CA ALA A 45 7.83 11.92 0.93
C ALA A 45 8.57 11.80 -0.43
N SER A 46 9.87 12.07 -0.45
CA SER A 46 10.73 11.95 -1.64
C SER A 46 10.93 10.52 -2.13
N VAL A 47 10.81 9.55 -1.22
CA VAL A 47 10.95 8.12 -1.52
C VAL A 47 9.57 7.55 -1.85
N ALA A 48 8.55 7.91 -1.08
CA ALA A 48 7.16 7.48 -1.29
C ALA A 48 6.62 7.87 -2.68
N SER A 49 7.05 9.02 -3.23
CA SER A 49 6.62 9.48 -4.57
C SER A 49 7.00 8.53 -5.70
N ASN A 50 8.09 7.77 -5.56
CA ASN A 50 8.53 6.79 -6.57
C ASN A 50 7.58 5.59 -6.67
N PHE A 51 6.70 5.40 -5.68
CA PHE A 51 5.88 4.21 -5.54
C PHE A 51 4.38 4.51 -5.61
N ILE A 52 3.96 5.69 -6.09
CA ILE A 52 2.54 6.06 -6.20
C ILE A 52 1.76 5.07 -7.07
N GLU A 53 2.39 4.54 -8.12
CA GLU A 53 1.74 3.63 -9.08
C GLU A 53 1.62 2.18 -8.62
N ALA A 54 2.36 1.77 -7.57
CA ALA A 54 2.28 0.41 -7.05
C ALA A 54 0.85 0.08 -6.57
N LYS A 55 0.30 -1.06 -6.95
CA LYS A 55 -1.05 -1.47 -6.55
C LYS A 55 -1.04 -2.52 -5.45
N THR A 56 0.07 -3.24 -5.33
CA THR A 56 0.23 -4.33 -4.36
C THR A 56 1.47 -4.15 -3.50
N MET A 57 1.50 -4.80 -2.33
CA MET A 57 2.69 -4.84 -1.47
C MET A 57 3.87 -5.48 -2.21
N VAL A 58 3.63 -6.52 -3.00
CA VAL A 58 4.67 -7.20 -3.78
C VAL A 58 5.31 -6.27 -4.80
N GLU A 59 4.52 -5.49 -5.54
CA GLU A 59 5.04 -4.50 -6.48
C GLU A 59 5.88 -3.44 -5.76
N LEU A 60 5.38 -2.90 -4.65
CA LEU A 60 6.12 -1.91 -3.86
C LEU A 60 7.45 -2.47 -3.35
N MET A 61 7.46 -3.71 -2.83
CA MET A 61 8.68 -4.34 -2.33
C MET A 61 9.71 -4.58 -3.43
N LYS A 62 9.28 -5.05 -4.61
CA LYS A 62 10.15 -5.21 -5.78
C LYS A 62 10.70 -3.88 -6.27
N SER A 63 9.90 -2.82 -6.25
CA SER A 63 10.36 -1.48 -6.62
C SER A 63 11.36 -0.92 -5.60
N LEU A 64 11.15 -1.17 -4.30
CA LEU A 64 12.12 -0.81 -3.26
C LEU A 64 13.44 -1.57 -3.42
N GLU A 65 13.37 -2.88 -3.65
CA GLU A 65 14.53 -3.73 -3.93
C GLU A 65 15.32 -3.18 -5.13
N SER A 66 14.65 -2.98 -6.27
CA SER A 66 15.27 -2.39 -7.45
C SER A 66 15.86 -1.01 -7.21
N LEU A 67 15.18 -0.13 -6.46
CA LEU A 67 15.66 1.22 -6.17
C LEU A 67 16.97 1.22 -5.38
N TYR A 68 17.12 0.31 -4.41
CA TYR A 68 18.29 0.26 -3.54
C TYR A 68 19.40 -0.68 -4.06
N GLU A 69 19.07 -1.66 -4.89
CA GLU A 69 20.06 -2.50 -5.58
C GLU A 69 20.70 -1.80 -6.78
N THR A 70 19.99 -0.87 -7.41
CA THR A 70 20.54 -0.12 -8.54
C THR A 70 21.54 0.92 -8.05
N PRO A 71 22.80 0.91 -8.52
CA PRO A 71 23.75 1.96 -8.22
C PRO A 71 23.23 3.29 -8.75
N SER A 72 22.87 4.21 -7.86
CA SER A 72 22.46 5.55 -8.23
C SER A 72 23.54 6.55 -7.79
N ALA A 73 23.63 7.70 -8.46
CA ALA A 73 24.56 8.75 -8.06
C ALA A 73 24.33 9.27 -6.62
N LEU A 74 23.16 8.97 -6.04
CA LEU A 74 22.76 9.28 -4.66
C LEU A 74 23.10 8.15 -3.66
N ASN A 75 23.31 6.91 -4.12
CA ASN A 75 23.84 5.79 -3.35
C ASN A 75 25.36 5.70 -3.61
N LYS A 76 26.13 6.58 -2.99
CA LYS A 76 27.60 6.43 -2.86
C LYS A 76 27.96 5.86 -1.51
#